data_AF-A0A0H5QIU5-F1
#
_entry.id   AF-A0A0H5QIU5-F1
#
_cell.length_a   1.000
_cell.length_b   1.000
_cell.length_c   1.000
_cell.angle_alpha   90.00
_cell.angle_beta   90.00
_cell.angle_gamma   90.00
#
_symmetry.space_group_name_H-M   'P 1'
#
loop_
_entity.id
_entity.type
_entity.pdbx_description
1 polymer ?
#
loop_
_entity_poly.entity_id
_entity_poly.type
_entity_poly.pdbx_seq_one_letter_code
_entity_poly.pdbx_strand_id
1 'polypeptide(L)'
;MKKCLCVILTLVMCTALCIPAFAASPDEISSQAITDEFFADPDFSNMSIGELNAFIHSIMIQTTDNNAAASRVAIISQAWIAAAEIASKVGYPCAGAVVKSSARVEDYIESNGLLANTIQTTNAFASWKRDLGNYIVFEKSDNSDLFYAIHKANISVTGNSSGARAWITDIFNFEFDTDMGDLFATFVNDWGWLSQNIGALSEINVQVDIRL
;
A
#
# COMPACT_ATOMS: atom_id res chain seq x y z
N MET A 1 -9.32 21.48 71.27
CA MET A 1 -8.87 21.30 69.88
C MET A 1 -8.74 19.80 69.58
N LYS A 2 -9.37 19.33 68.49
CA LYS A 2 -9.12 18.09 67.70
C LYS A 2 -8.97 16.76 68.50
N LYS A 3 -10.03 15.97 68.73
CA LYS A 3 -10.71 14.96 67.85
C LYS A 3 -9.74 13.84 67.39
N CYS A 4 -9.91 12.56 67.73
CA CYS A 4 -10.80 11.54 67.10
C CYS A 4 -10.34 10.15 67.64
N LEU A 5 -11.07 9.02 67.60
CA LEU A 5 -12.45 8.63 67.37
C LEU A 5 -12.50 7.14 67.77
N CYS A 6 -13.59 6.69 68.40
CA CYS A 6 -13.80 5.33 68.88
C CYS A 6 -13.86 4.27 67.76
N VAL A 7 -13.38 3.08 68.13
CA VAL A 7 -13.56 1.78 67.46
C VAL A 7 -15.03 1.36 67.52
N ILE A 8 -15.65 1.04 66.37
CA ILE A 8 -16.83 0.18 66.32
C ILE A 8 -16.67 -0.82 65.16
N LEU A 9 -16.52 -2.07 65.57
CA LEU A 9 -16.61 -3.30 64.79
C LEU A 9 -18.09 -3.67 64.70
N THR A 10 -18.67 -3.95 63.52
CA THR A 10 -19.50 -5.15 63.22
C THR A 10 -20.32 -5.08 61.92
N LEU A 11 -20.18 -6.16 61.14
CA LEU A 11 -21.24 -6.99 60.53
C LEU A 11 -22.12 -6.40 59.41
N VAL A 12 -21.75 -6.68 58.15
CA VAL A 12 -22.73 -6.84 57.05
C VAL A 12 -22.36 -8.10 56.25
N MET A 13 -23.39 -8.90 56.00
CA MET A 13 -23.35 -10.31 55.66
C MET A 13 -22.94 -10.61 54.22
N CYS A 14 -22.29 -11.77 54.07
CA CYS A 14 -22.12 -12.50 52.82
C CYS A 14 -23.48 -12.77 52.16
N THR A 15 -23.71 -12.16 51.00
CA THR A 15 -24.57 -12.75 49.98
C THR A 15 -23.70 -13.07 48.78
N ALA A 16 -23.34 -14.35 48.69
CA ALA A 16 -22.73 -14.93 47.51
C ALA A 16 -23.78 -14.95 46.40
N LEU A 17 -23.65 -14.04 45.43
CA LEU A 17 -24.17 -14.29 44.10
C LEU A 17 -23.03 -14.91 43.31
N CYS A 18 -23.14 -16.22 43.07
CA CYS A 18 -22.39 -16.93 42.03
C CYS A 18 -22.64 -16.20 40.70
N ILE A 19 -21.71 -15.34 40.30
CA ILE A 19 -21.55 -15.01 38.89
C ILE A 19 -20.75 -16.19 38.32
N PRO A 20 -21.25 -16.93 37.31
CA PRO A 20 -20.37 -17.83 36.58
C PRO A 20 -19.23 -16.98 36.02
N ALA A 21 -18.02 -17.23 36.53
CA ALA A 21 -16.81 -16.88 35.82
C ALA A 21 -16.85 -17.67 34.51
N PHE A 22 -17.39 -17.07 33.46
CA PHE A 22 -16.96 -17.42 32.14
C PHE A 22 -15.49 -17.02 32.08
N ALA A 23 -14.61 -18.02 32.24
CA ALA A 23 -13.32 -17.96 31.62
C ALA A 23 -13.61 -17.85 30.12
N ALA A 24 -13.76 -16.62 29.63
CA ALA A 24 -13.67 -16.36 28.21
C ALA A 24 -12.32 -16.93 27.80
N SER A 25 -12.33 -17.80 26.79
CA SER A 25 -11.14 -18.10 26.01
C SER A 25 -10.40 -16.79 25.73
N PRO A 26 -9.06 -16.81 25.58
CA PRO A 26 -8.44 -15.77 24.81
C PRO A 26 -9.02 -15.92 23.40
N ASP A 27 -10.14 -15.23 23.17
CA ASP A 27 -10.65 -15.02 21.83
C ASP A 27 -9.49 -14.39 21.08
N GLU A 28 -9.09 -15.06 20.01
CA GLU A 28 -8.26 -14.47 18.98
C GLU A 28 -8.83 -13.07 18.73
N ILE A 29 -8.07 -12.05 19.16
CA ILE A 29 -8.38 -10.67 18.84
C ILE A 29 -8.42 -10.65 17.31
N SER A 30 -9.63 -10.68 16.79
CA SER A 30 -9.91 -10.71 15.37
C SER A 30 -9.13 -9.59 14.73
N SER A 31 -8.18 -9.95 13.87
CA SER A 31 -7.35 -9.05 13.06
C SER A 31 -8.20 -8.02 12.29
N GLN A 32 -9.51 -8.25 12.19
CA GLN A 32 -10.53 -7.41 11.57
C GLN A 32 -10.94 -6.18 12.40
N ALA A 33 -10.71 -6.16 13.72
CA ALA A 33 -11.09 -5.02 14.58
C ALA A 33 -9.99 -3.95 14.67
N ILE A 34 -8.73 -4.34 14.41
CA ILE A 34 -7.59 -3.42 14.30
C ILE A 34 -7.63 -2.66 12.95
N THR A 35 -8.37 -3.16 11.97
CA THR A 35 -8.39 -2.64 10.60
C THR A 35 -9.39 -1.52 10.31
N ASP A 36 -10.38 -1.26 11.17
CA ASP A 36 -11.49 -0.36 10.80
C ASP A 36 -11.33 1.10 11.26
N GLU A 37 -10.56 1.38 12.31
CA GLU A 37 -10.45 2.74 12.89
C GLU A 37 -9.08 3.41 12.68
N PHE A 38 -8.05 2.65 12.27
CA PHE A 38 -6.67 3.15 12.04
C PHE A 38 -6.32 3.35 10.55
N PHE A 39 -7.23 3.02 9.63
CA PHE A 39 -7.05 3.04 8.17
C PHE A 39 -7.84 4.18 7.48
N ALA A 40 -8.06 5.31 8.15
CA ALA A 40 -8.41 6.52 7.43
C ALA A 40 -7.19 6.92 6.59
N ASP A 41 -7.15 6.47 5.33
CA ASP A 41 -6.03 6.71 4.42
C ASP A 41 -5.83 8.23 4.28
N PRO A 42 -4.69 8.78 4.72
CA PRO A 42 -4.43 10.19 4.56
C PRO A 42 -4.54 10.59 3.08
N ASP A 43 -5.43 11.54 2.79
CA ASP A 43 -5.56 12.08 1.44
C ASP A 43 -4.37 12.99 1.13
N PHE A 44 -3.38 12.40 0.45
CA PHE A 44 -2.17 13.08 0.02
C PHE A 44 -2.33 13.88 -1.28
N SER A 45 -3.48 13.81 -1.95
CA SER A 45 -3.67 14.38 -3.29
C SER A 45 -3.38 15.90 -3.35
N ASN A 46 -3.67 16.61 -2.27
CA ASN A 46 -3.51 18.07 -2.17
C ASN A 46 -2.17 18.51 -1.55
N MET A 47 -1.35 17.58 -1.04
CA MET A 47 -0.06 17.92 -0.45
C MET A 47 0.98 18.22 -1.54
N SER A 48 1.90 19.13 -1.29
CA SER A 48 3.07 19.35 -2.13
C SER A 48 4.12 18.26 -1.91
N ILE A 49 5.07 18.11 -2.84
CA ILE A 49 6.21 17.18 -2.69
C ILE A 49 7.01 17.46 -1.39
N GLY A 50 7.12 18.73 -0.99
CA GLY A 50 7.78 19.12 0.26
C GLY A 50 7.01 18.64 1.50
N GLU A 51 5.69 18.77 1.50
CA GLU A 51 4.83 18.29 2.59
C GLU A 51 4.82 16.76 2.68
N LEU A 52 4.82 16.06 1.53
CA LEU A 52 4.92 14.60 1.49
C LEU A 52 6.25 14.10 2.05
N ASN A 53 7.37 14.74 1.69
CA ASN A 53 8.67 14.43 2.27
C ASN A 53 8.71 14.73 3.77
N ALA A 54 8.13 15.85 4.22
CA ALA A 54 8.04 16.17 5.64
C ALA A 54 7.20 15.15 6.41
N PHE A 55 6.13 14.62 5.80
CA PHE A 55 5.32 13.55 6.38
C PHE A 55 6.13 12.25 6.53
N ILE A 56 6.83 11.81 5.49
CA ILE A 56 7.72 10.64 5.55
C ILE A 56 8.78 10.80 6.67
N HIS A 57 9.38 11.98 6.76
CA HIS A 57 10.33 12.31 7.82
C HIS A 57 9.73 12.19 9.23
N SER A 58 8.49 12.64 9.41
CA SER A 58 7.79 12.54 10.71
C SER A 58 7.58 11.08 11.13
N ILE A 59 7.28 10.20 10.17
CA ILE A 59 7.14 8.77 10.41
C ILE A 59 8.50 8.14 10.77
N MET A 60 9.57 8.51 10.07
CA MET A 60 10.92 8.04 10.37
C MET A 60 11.30 8.32 11.83
N ILE A 61 11.05 9.55 12.32
CA ILE A 61 11.30 9.91 13.72
C ILE A 61 10.43 9.06 14.66
N GLN A 62 9.12 8.99 14.40
CA GLN A 62 8.17 8.27 15.26
C GLN A 62 8.48 6.77 15.40
N THR A 63 8.92 6.13 14.31
CA THR A 63 9.20 4.69 14.25
C THR A 63 10.57 4.32 14.79
N THR A 64 11.50 5.27 14.85
CA THR A 64 12.80 5.09 15.52
C THR A 64 12.63 5.05 17.04
N ASP A 65 11.64 5.76 17.57
CA ASP A 65 11.42 5.92 19.01
C ASP A 65 10.46 4.89 19.65
N ASN A 66 9.64 4.17 18.86
CA ASN A 66 8.58 3.26 19.36
C ASN A 66 8.72 1.79 18.89
N ASN A 67 8.57 0.83 19.82
CA ASN A 67 8.89 -0.60 19.64
C ASN A 67 7.71 -1.55 19.30
N ALA A 68 6.50 -1.07 18.97
CA ALA A 68 5.36 -1.96 18.71
C ALA A 68 5.24 -2.33 17.21
N ALA A 69 5.49 -3.60 16.85
CA ALA A 69 5.69 -4.06 15.46
C ALA A 69 4.47 -3.95 14.52
N ALA A 70 3.25 -4.31 14.95
CA ALA A 70 2.06 -4.31 14.08
C ALA A 70 1.59 -2.89 13.73
N SER A 71 1.60 -1.98 14.72
CA SER A 71 1.38 -0.55 14.51
C SER A 71 2.44 0.07 13.58
N ARG A 72 3.67 -0.44 13.64
CA ARG A 72 4.78 0.03 12.82
C ARG A 72 4.58 -0.26 11.33
N VAL A 73 4.11 -1.45 10.95
CA VAL A 73 3.86 -1.78 9.53
C VAL A 73 2.82 -0.84 8.92
N ALA A 74 1.67 -0.64 9.58
CA ALA A 74 0.62 0.24 9.08
C ALA A 74 1.09 1.70 8.90
N ILE A 75 1.87 2.21 9.85
CA ILE A 75 2.43 3.57 9.77
C ILE A 75 3.46 3.67 8.65
N ILE A 76 4.34 2.67 8.47
CA ILE A 76 5.30 2.64 7.36
C ILE A 76 4.57 2.54 6.02
N SER A 77 3.48 1.79 5.92
CA SER A 77 2.66 1.74 4.70
C SER A 77 2.15 3.13 4.31
N GLN A 78 1.80 4.00 5.26
CA GLN A 78 1.45 5.39 4.96
C GLN A 78 2.63 6.19 4.40
N ALA A 79 3.86 5.96 4.87
CA ALA A 79 5.05 6.57 4.28
C ALA A 79 5.27 6.10 2.83
N TRP A 80 5.00 4.83 2.53
CA TRP A 80 5.03 4.31 1.17
C TRP A 80 3.94 4.90 0.28
N ILE A 81 2.72 5.13 0.80
CA ILE A 81 1.65 5.81 0.06
C ILE A 81 2.05 7.27 -0.23
N ALA A 82 2.68 7.97 0.72
CA ALA A 82 3.20 9.32 0.49
C ALA A 82 4.31 9.33 -0.58
N ALA A 83 5.21 8.34 -0.56
CA ALA A 83 6.23 8.17 -1.60
C ALA A 83 5.60 7.92 -2.99
N ALA A 84 4.61 7.02 -3.07
CA ALA A 84 3.85 6.77 -4.29
C ALA A 84 3.16 8.03 -4.85
N GLU A 85 2.66 8.90 -3.97
CA GLU A 85 2.11 10.20 -4.36
C GLU A 85 3.21 11.14 -4.89
N ILE A 86 4.42 11.14 -4.30
CA ILE A 86 5.57 11.88 -4.85
C ILE A 86 5.88 11.40 -6.27
N ALA A 87 5.95 10.08 -6.49
CA ALA A 87 6.17 9.50 -7.82
C ALA A 87 5.10 9.96 -8.82
N SER A 88 3.83 9.96 -8.41
CA SER A 88 2.73 10.46 -9.24
C SER A 88 2.90 11.93 -9.63
N LYS A 89 3.30 12.78 -8.68
CA LYS A 89 3.49 14.23 -8.91
C LYS A 89 4.72 14.58 -9.74
N VAL A 90 5.75 13.73 -9.74
CA VAL A 90 6.97 13.93 -10.55
C VAL A 90 6.90 13.30 -11.94
N GLY A 91 5.72 12.78 -12.33
CA GLY A 91 5.46 12.30 -13.68
C GLY A 91 5.48 10.77 -13.84
N TYR A 92 5.38 10.03 -12.72
CA TYR A 92 5.31 8.56 -12.69
C TYR A 92 4.00 8.06 -12.04
N PRO A 93 2.82 8.47 -12.55
CA PRO A 93 1.54 8.10 -11.97
C PRO A 93 1.24 6.59 -12.03
N CYS A 94 1.66 5.86 -13.07
CA CYS A 94 1.47 4.41 -13.12
C CYS A 94 2.28 3.70 -12.03
N ALA A 95 3.56 4.03 -11.89
CA ALA A 95 4.42 3.45 -10.86
C ALA A 95 3.91 3.79 -9.46
N GLY A 96 3.53 5.06 -9.25
CA GLY A 96 2.88 5.50 -8.01
C GLY A 96 1.61 4.71 -7.69
N ALA A 97 0.74 4.50 -8.67
CA ALA A 97 -0.51 3.76 -8.48
C ALA A 97 -0.27 2.30 -8.04
N VAL A 98 0.69 1.60 -8.66
CA VAL A 98 1.01 0.21 -8.30
C VAL A 98 1.64 0.13 -6.90
N VAL A 99 2.57 1.04 -6.54
CA VAL A 99 3.15 1.09 -5.19
C VAL A 99 2.09 1.39 -4.13
N LYS A 100 1.16 2.30 -4.43
CA LYS A 100 0.05 2.62 -3.52
C LYS A 100 -0.84 1.41 -3.25
N SER A 101 -1.18 0.65 -4.29
CA SER A 101 -1.91 -0.62 -4.16
C SER A 101 -1.13 -1.65 -3.33
N SER A 102 0.18 -1.77 -3.57
CA SER A 102 1.05 -2.67 -2.80
C SER A 102 1.12 -2.32 -1.31
N ALA A 103 1.23 -1.02 -0.99
CA ALA A 103 1.23 -0.53 0.40
C ALA A 103 -0.12 -0.75 1.11
N ARG A 104 -1.21 -0.83 0.36
CA ARG A 104 -2.56 -1.13 0.85
C ARG A 104 -2.87 -2.63 0.92
N VAL A 105 -1.99 -3.48 0.39
CA VAL A 105 -2.23 -4.93 0.27
C VAL A 105 -3.45 -5.22 -0.62
N GLU A 106 -3.59 -4.43 -1.69
CA GLU A 106 -4.68 -4.54 -2.66
C GLU A 106 -4.11 -4.83 -4.05
N ASP A 107 -4.69 -5.79 -4.76
CA ASP A 107 -4.37 -6.00 -6.18
C ASP A 107 -4.72 -4.75 -7.00
N TYR A 108 -3.87 -4.41 -7.98
CA TYR A 108 -4.14 -3.33 -8.91
C TYR A 108 -4.94 -3.88 -10.10
N ILE A 109 -6.24 -3.61 -10.14
CA ILE A 109 -7.13 -4.07 -11.21
C ILE A 109 -7.82 -2.88 -11.84
N GLU A 110 -7.65 -2.71 -13.14
CA GLU A 110 -8.34 -1.64 -13.88
C GLU A 110 -8.85 -2.09 -15.26
N SER A 111 -9.82 -1.33 -15.77
CA SER A 111 -10.33 -1.48 -17.12
C SER A 111 -10.40 -0.12 -17.80
N ASN A 112 -9.58 0.10 -18.82
CA ASN A 112 -9.43 1.38 -19.52
C ASN A 112 -9.10 2.56 -18.57
N GLY A 113 -8.30 2.26 -17.53
CA GLY A 113 -7.84 3.20 -16.52
C GLY A 113 -6.51 3.87 -16.85
N LEU A 114 -5.76 4.23 -15.81
CA LEU A 114 -4.52 4.98 -15.89
C LEU A 114 -3.43 4.19 -16.65
N LEU A 115 -3.19 2.94 -16.28
CA LEU A 115 -2.20 2.10 -16.94
C LEU A 115 -2.62 1.80 -18.37
N ALA A 116 -3.88 1.43 -18.61
CA ALA A 116 -4.45 1.14 -19.91
C ALA A 116 -4.27 2.31 -20.89
N ASN A 117 -4.64 3.53 -20.46
CA ASN A 117 -4.48 4.72 -21.27
C ASN A 117 -3.01 5.00 -21.58
N THR A 118 -2.11 4.80 -20.61
CA THR A 118 -0.67 4.98 -20.80
C THR A 118 -0.09 3.93 -21.74
N ILE A 119 -0.41 2.65 -21.56
CA ILE A 119 0.01 1.53 -22.40
C ILE A 119 -0.39 1.77 -23.86
N GLN A 120 -1.61 2.25 -24.10
CA GLN A 120 -2.10 2.52 -25.45
C GLN A 120 -1.27 3.57 -26.22
N THR A 121 -0.52 4.43 -25.52
CA THR A 121 0.34 5.45 -26.14
C THR A 121 1.73 4.94 -26.53
N THR A 122 2.11 3.74 -26.10
CA THR A 122 3.48 3.22 -26.25
C THR A 122 3.76 2.61 -27.63
N ASN A 123 5.03 2.66 -28.05
CA ASN A 123 5.47 1.94 -29.24
C ASN A 123 5.47 0.43 -29.00
N ALA A 124 5.72 -0.03 -27.77
CA ALA A 124 5.63 -1.42 -27.37
C ALA A 124 4.22 -1.98 -27.67
N PHE A 125 3.16 -1.27 -27.27
CA PHE A 125 1.79 -1.71 -27.52
C PHE A 125 1.41 -1.62 -29.00
N ALA A 126 1.84 -0.57 -29.69
CA ALA A 126 1.67 -0.46 -31.15
C ALA A 126 2.41 -1.58 -31.91
N SER A 127 3.53 -2.08 -31.39
CA SER A 127 4.29 -3.21 -31.94
C SER A 127 3.60 -4.53 -31.66
N TRP A 128 3.17 -4.76 -30.43
CA TRP A 128 2.40 -5.94 -30.06
C TRP A 128 1.10 -6.07 -30.87
N LYS A 129 0.39 -4.97 -31.16
CA LYS A 129 -0.80 -5.01 -32.03
C LYS A 129 -0.51 -5.50 -33.46
N ARG A 130 0.73 -5.33 -33.94
CA ARG A 130 1.16 -5.78 -35.29
C ARG A 130 1.65 -7.22 -35.27
N ASP A 131 2.25 -7.64 -34.16
CA ASP A 131 2.77 -8.99 -33.96
C ASP A 131 2.36 -9.49 -32.57
N LEU A 132 1.31 -10.32 -32.56
CA LEU A 132 0.64 -10.77 -31.33
C LEU A 132 1.53 -11.74 -30.54
N GLY A 133 2.40 -11.17 -29.71
CA GLY A 133 3.18 -11.89 -28.71
C GLY A 133 2.42 -12.15 -27.41
N ASN A 134 3.02 -12.97 -26.54
CA ASN A 134 2.48 -13.30 -25.21
C ASN A 134 2.96 -12.36 -24.09
N TYR A 135 3.86 -11.43 -24.41
CA TYR A 135 4.41 -10.46 -23.47
C TYR A 135 4.64 -9.12 -24.16
N ILE A 136 4.65 -8.07 -23.35
CA ILE A 136 5.03 -6.71 -23.74
C ILE A 136 6.15 -6.24 -22.80
N VAL A 137 7.16 -5.58 -23.36
CA VAL A 137 8.27 -5.00 -22.58
C VAL A 137 8.21 -3.49 -22.77
N PHE A 138 8.13 -2.76 -21.68
CA PHE A 138 8.16 -1.30 -21.67
C PHE A 138 9.58 -0.85 -21.35
N GLU A 139 10.34 -0.51 -22.37
CA GLU A 139 11.66 0.07 -22.20
C GLU A 139 11.56 1.47 -21.59
N LYS A 140 12.51 1.86 -20.73
CA LYS A 140 12.55 3.21 -20.14
C LYS A 140 12.53 4.33 -21.19
N SER A 141 13.08 4.06 -22.38
CA SER A 141 13.10 4.99 -23.52
C SER A 141 11.76 5.11 -24.25
N ASP A 142 10.89 4.11 -24.17
CA ASP A 142 9.53 4.14 -24.73
C ASP A 142 8.56 4.77 -23.75
N ASN A 143 8.58 4.31 -22.49
CA ASN A 143 7.81 4.90 -21.41
C ASN A 143 8.44 4.57 -20.05
N SER A 144 9.07 5.56 -19.41
CA SER A 144 9.74 5.38 -18.12
C SER A 144 8.79 5.10 -16.95
N ASP A 145 7.52 5.51 -17.04
CA ASP A 145 6.54 5.25 -15.99
C ASP A 145 6.08 3.80 -15.99
N LEU A 146 5.72 3.26 -17.16
CA LEU A 146 5.40 1.84 -17.32
C LEU A 146 6.61 0.93 -17.10
N PHE A 147 7.82 1.40 -17.42
CA PHE A 147 9.06 0.71 -17.08
C PHE A 147 9.16 0.46 -15.56
N TYR A 148 8.82 1.44 -14.73
CA TYR A 148 8.82 1.27 -13.26
C TYR A 148 7.55 0.61 -12.71
N ALA A 149 6.45 0.62 -13.44
CA ALA A 149 5.18 0.06 -12.97
C ALA A 149 5.02 -1.44 -13.29
N ILE A 150 5.29 -1.83 -14.54
CA ILE A 150 5.01 -3.16 -15.11
C ILE A 150 6.01 -3.52 -16.23
N HIS A 151 7.32 -3.32 -15.99
CA HIS A 151 8.42 -3.42 -16.97
C HIS A 151 8.21 -4.50 -18.04
N LYS A 152 7.86 -5.72 -17.63
CA LYS A 152 7.56 -6.84 -18.52
C LYS A 152 6.30 -7.56 -18.10
N ALA A 153 5.20 -7.26 -18.76
CA ALA A 153 3.90 -7.86 -18.49
C ALA A 153 3.54 -8.96 -19.49
N ASN A 154 2.80 -9.96 -19.04
CA ASN A 154 2.12 -10.90 -19.93
C ASN A 154 0.94 -10.20 -20.60
N ILE A 155 0.65 -10.55 -21.85
CA ILE A 155 -0.47 -9.98 -22.59
C ILE A 155 -1.13 -11.07 -23.44
N SER A 156 -2.46 -11.05 -23.46
CA SER A 156 -3.28 -11.96 -24.27
C SER A 156 -4.49 -11.23 -24.83
N VAL A 157 -5.05 -11.76 -25.91
CA VAL A 157 -6.33 -11.26 -26.45
C VAL A 157 -7.46 -12.11 -25.86
N THR A 158 -8.45 -11.46 -25.28
CA THR A 158 -9.68 -12.08 -24.77
C THR A 158 -10.90 -11.53 -25.51
N GLY A 159 -12.03 -12.23 -25.44
CA GLY A 159 -13.27 -11.82 -26.10
C GLY A 159 -13.39 -12.27 -27.55
N ASN A 160 -14.40 -11.76 -28.25
CA ASN A 160 -14.72 -12.11 -29.64
C ASN A 160 -14.52 -10.90 -30.58
N SER A 161 -14.74 -11.09 -31.88
CA SER A 161 -14.54 -10.06 -32.91
C SER A 161 -15.34 -8.76 -32.71
N SER A 162 -16.38 -8.76 -31.87
CA SER A 162 -17.20 -7.57 -31.58
C SER A 162 -16.81 -6.86 -30.28
N GLY A 163 -15.85 -7.41 -29.52
CA GLY A 163 -15.46 -6.92 -28.20
C GLY A 163 -14.13 -7.49 -27.73
N ALA A 164 -13.15 -7.54 -28.63
CA ALA A 164 -11.81 -8.00 -28.31
C ALA A 164 -11.15 -7.07 -27.29
N ARG A 165 -10.43 -7.66 -26.35
CA ARG A 165 -9.70 -6.95 -25.30
C ARG A 165 -8.28 -7.47 -25.22
N ALA A 166 -7.33 -6.58 -24.96
CA ALA A 166 -6.03 -6.97 -24.45
C ALA A 166 -6.12 -7.10 -22.94
N TRP A 167 -5.80 -8.29 -22.44
CA TRP A 167 -5.68 -8.61 -21.03
C TRP A 167 -4.21 -8.68 -20.66
N ILE A 168 -3.77 -7.73 -19.84
CA ILE A 168 -2.37 -7.57 -19.44
C ILE A 168 -2.24 -7.92 -17.97
N THR A 169 -1.27 -8.75 -17.62
CA THR A 169 -1.04 -9.18 -16.23
C THR A 169 0.43 -9.17 -15.86
N ASP A 170 0.72 -8.70 -14.65
CA ASP A 170 2.05 -8.74 -14.05
C ASP A 170 1.96 -9.04 -12.55
N ILE A 171 3.09 -9.39 -11.94
CA ILE A 171 3.25 -9.51 -10.48
C ILE A 171 4.17 -8.37 -10.05
N PHE A 172 3.60 -7.42 -9.33
CA PHE A 172 4.40 -6.36 -8.75
C PHE A 172 5.08 -6.86 -7.48
N ASN A 173 6.41 -6.91 -7.49
CA ASN A 173 7.22 -7.24 -6.33
C ASN A 173 8.40 -6.27 -6.21
N PHE A 174 8.24 -5.27 -5.34
CA PHE A 174 9.24 -4.21 -5.12
C PHE A 174 10.61 -4.79 -4.72
N GLU A 175 10.67 -5.86 -3.92
CA GLU A 175 11.93 -6.40 -3.40
C GLU A 175 12.89 -6.88 -4.49
N PHE A 176 12.33 -7.35 -5.61
CA PHE A 176 13.09 -7.81 -6.76
C PHE A 176 13.20 -6.76 -7.88
N ASP A 177 12.46 -5.65 -7.79
CA ASP A 177 12.47 -4.57 -8.76
C ASP A 177 13.51 -3.50 -8.39
N THR A 178 14.77 -3.76 -8.77
CA THR A 178 15.88 -2.84 -8.49
C THR A 178 15.73 -1.51 -9.21
N ASP A 179 14.99 -1.46 -10.31
CA ASP A 179 14.84 -0.27 -11.12
C ASP A 179 14.01 0.78 -10.39
N MET A 180 12.95 0.35 -9.69
CA MET A 180 12.08 1.29 -8.99
C MET A 180 12.75 1.97 -7.78
N GLY A 181 13.80 1.37 -7.22
CA GLY A 181 14.64 2.02 -6.21
C GLY A 181 15.28 3.32 -6.70
N ASP A 182 15.70 3.38 -7.96
CA ASP A 182 16.32 4.59 -8.55
C ASP A 182 15.33 5.75 -8.65
N LEU A 183 14.07 5.44 -8.94
CA LEU A 183 12.99 6.44 -8.99
C LEU A 183 12.83 7.11 -7.62
N PHE A 184 12.65 6.32 -6.57
CA PHE A 184 12.39 6.86 -5.23
C PHE A 184 13.63 7.49 -4.59
N ALA A 185 14.83 6.95 -4.85
CA ALA A 185 16.09 7.55 -4.39
C ALA A 185 16.29 8.99 -4.86
N THR A 186 15.67 9.36 -5.97
CA THR A 186 15.79 10.71 -6.55
C THR A 186 14.88 11.73 -5.87
N PHE A 187 13.69 11.32 -5.40
CA PHE A 187 12.62 12.26 -4.99
C PHE A 187 12.17 12.13 -3.52
N VAL A 188 12.56 11.05 -2.83
CA VAL A 188 12.27 10.82 -1.42
C VAL A 188 13.51 11.11 -0.59
N ASN A 189 13.45 12.16 0.24
CA ASN A 189 14.59 12.64 1.02
C ASN A 189 15.13 11.57 1.99
N ASP A 190 14.23 10.85 2.65
CA ASP A 190 14.56 9.78 3.60
C ASP A 190 14.53 8.39 2.95
N TRP A 191 14.85 8.30 1.65
CA TRP A 191 14.82 7.04 0.89
C TRP A 191 15.62 5.92 1.56
N GLY A 192 16.81 6.23 2.08
CA GLY A 192 17.66 5.23 2.73
C GLY A 192 17.03 4.59 3.97
N TRP A 193 16.11 5.27 4.65
CA TRP A 193 15.29 4.69 5.72
C TRP A 193 14.08 3.95 5.15
N LEU A 194 13.38 4.53 4.18
CA LEU A 194 12.18 3.93 3.60
C LEU A 194 12.48 2.57 2.93
N SER A 195 13.60 2.48 2.21
CA SER A 195 14.04 1.25 1.52
C SER A 195 14.37 0.10 2.48
N GLN A 196 14.80 0.39 3.71
CA GLN A 196 15.03 -0.63 4.75
C GLN A 196 13.71 -1.21 5.27
N ASN A 197 12.59 -0.52 5.00
CA ASN A 197 11.25 -0.90 5.44
C ASN A 197 10.39 -1.38 4.27
N ILE A 198 11.02 -2.02 3.28
CA ILE A 198 10.33 -2.61 2.12
C ILE A 198 9.33 -3.69 2.50
N GLY A 199 9.51 -4.37 3.63
CA GLY A 199 8.56 -5.37 4.14
C GLY A 199 7.19 -4.81 4.54
N ALA A 200 6.97 -3.49 4.45
CA ALA A 200 5.64 -2.88 4.54
C ALA A 200 4.88 -2.84 3.21
N LEU A 201 5.52 -3.22 2.11
CA LEU A 201 4.91 -3.45 0.81
C LEU A 201 4.58 -4.94 0.65
N SER A 202 3.51 -5.22 -0.06
CA SER A 202 3.11 -6.59 -0.42
C SER A 202 3.32 -6.85 -1.91
N GLU A 203 3.68 -8.07 -2.24
CA GLU A 203 3.52 -8.56 -3.61
C GLU A 203 2.03 -8.50 -4.00
N ILE A 204 1.72 -7.93 -5.16
CA ILE A 204 0.35 -7.80 -5.64
C ILE A 204 0.24 -8.18 -7.12
N ASN A 205 -0.95 -8.59 -7.53
CA ASN A 205 -1.25 -8.78 -8.94
C ASN A 205 -1.60 -7.44 -9.57
N VAL A 206 -1.07 -7.21 -10.78
CA VAL A 206 -1.46 -6.10 -11.64
C VAL A 206 -2.23 -6.66 -12.83
N GLN A 207 -3.45 -6.18 -13.04
CA GLN A 207 -4.34 -6.61 -14.11
C GLN A 207 -4.93 -5.40 -14.83
N VAL A 208 -4.73 -5.34 -16.15
CA VAL A 208 -5.17 -4.22 -16.98
C VAL A 208 -5.94 -4.74 -18.19
N ASP A 209 -7.20 -4.33 -18.28
CA ASP A 209 -8.06 -4.54 -19.43
C ASP A 209 -8.02 -3.34 -20.38
N ILE A 210 -7.71 -3.58 -21.66
CA ILE A 210 -7.76 -2.58 -22.74
C ILE A 210 -8.73 -3.04 -23.82
N ARG A 211 -9.69 -2.19 -24.21
CA ARG A 211 -10.51 -2.45 -25.39
C ARG A 211 -9.69 -2.26 -26.68
N LEU A 212 -9.74 -3.24 -27.58
CA LEU A 212 -9.06 -3.22 -28.88
C LEU A 212 -9.94 -2.64 -29.99
#